data_AF-A0A8T5RH59-F1
#
_entry.id   AF-A0A8T5RH59-F1
#
_cell.length_a   1.000
_cell.length_b   1.000
_cell.length_c   1.000
_cell.angle_alpha   90.00
_cell.angle_beta   90.00
_cell.angle_gamma   90.00
#
_symmetry.space_group_name_H-M   'P 1'
#
loop_
_entity.id
_entity.type
_entity.pdbx_description
1 polymer ?
#
loop_
_entity_poly.entity_id
_entity_poly.type
_entity_poly.pdbx_seq_one_letter_code
_entity_poly.pdbx_strand_id
1 'polypeptide(L)' 'DSIQHIKRREIALSECIRVLNYEGIIVVIEWTEKAIEDDYKKFGYKIEFVDPRLYINEEDFSVDVFEGEIVKIYIIRKK' A
#
# COMPACT_ATOMS: atom_id res chain seq x y z
N ASP A 1 -3.23 -5.35 -13.49
CA ASP A 1 -2.37 -4.18 -13.74
C ASP A 1 -1.70 -3.71 -12.46
N SER A 2 -0.39 -3.53 -12.49
CA SER A 2 0.38 -2.93 -11.39
C SER A 2 0.49 -1.42 -11.61
N ILE A 3 0.05 -0.61 -10.63
CA ILE A 3 -0.02 0.83 -10.80
C ILE A 3 1.14 1.50 -10.04
N GLN A 4 2.31 1.59 -10.69
CA GLN A 4 3.56 2.02 -10.04
C GLN A 4 3.75 3.55 -9.86
N HIS A 5 2.79 4.39 -10.30
CA HIS A 5 2.94 5.86 -10.31
C HIS A 5 1.66 6.65 -9.94
N ILE A 6 0.86 6.14 -9.01
CA ILE A 6 -0.32 6.88 -8.56
C ILE A 6 0.12 8.02 -7.63
N LYS A 7 0.00 9.26 -8.09
CA LYS A 7 0.23 10.46 -7.25
C LYS A 7 -0.76 10.58 -6.09
N ARG A 8 -1.95 9.98 -6.22
CA ARG A 8 -3.06 10.02 -5.26
C ARG A 8 -3.44 8.61 -4.79
N ARG A 9 -2.51 7.96 -4.07
CA ARG A 9 -2.62 6.55 -3.67
C ARG A 9 -3.88 6.31 -2.84
N GLU A 10 -4.32 7.31 -2.08
CA GLU A 10 -5.56 7.30 -1.31
C GLU A 10 -6.80 7.12 -2.22
N ILE A 11 -6.84 7.82 -3.35
CA ILE A 11 -7.97 7.71 -4.29
C ILE A 11 -7.95 6.34 -4.97
N ALA A 12 -6.79 5.88 -5.43
CA ALA A 12 -6.72 4.60 -6.11
C ALA A 12 -7.10 3.44 -5.18
N LEU A 13 -6.66 3.48 -3.93
CA LEU A 13 -7.06 2.49 -2.93
C LEU A 13 -8.57 2.54 -2.68
N SER A 14 -9.15 3.73 -2.55
CA SER A 14 -10.61 3.91 -2.39
C SER A 14 -11.39 3.34 -3.58
N GLU A 15 -10.94 3.58 -4.81
CA GLU A 15 -11.58 3.04 -6.01
C GLU A 15 -11.47 1.52 -6.10
N CYS A 16 -10.32 0.94 -5.72
CA CYS A 16 -10.15 -0.51 -5.62
C CYS A 16 -11.11 -1.11 -4.57
N ILE A 17 -11.23 -0.48 -3.41
CA ILE A 17 -12.13 -0.91 -2.34
C ILE A 17 -13.60 -0.87 -2.82
N ARG A 18 -13.98 0.20 -3.53
CA ARG A 18 -15.36 0.40 -4.03
C ARG A 18 -15.84 -0.74 -4.94
N VAL A 19 -14.93 -1.31 -5.75
CA VAL A 19 -15.26 -2.38 -6.71
C VAL A 19 -14.98 -3.78 -6.17
N LEU A 20 -14.54 -3.90 -4.91
CA LEU A 20 -14.15 -5.18 -4.33
C LEU A 20 -15.39 -6.02 -3.94
N ASN A 21 -15.46 -7.23 -4.51
CA ASN A 21 -16.48 -8.22 -4.19
C ASN A 21 -16.29 -8.83 -2.79
N TYR A 22 -17.28 -9.59 -2.32
CA TYR A 22 -17.18 -10.38 -1.09
C TYR A 22 -15.98 -11.35 -1.17
N GLU A 23 -15.22 -11.47 -0.08
CA GLU A 23 -13.93 -12.20 -0.01
C GLU A 23 -12.85 -11.72 -1.02
N GLY A 24 -13.08 -10.59 -1.68
CA GLY A 24 -12.10 -9.98 -2.57
C GLY A 24 -10.86 -9.54 -1.80
N ILE A 25 -9.72 -9.62 -2.49
CA ILE A 25 -8.40 -9.29 -1.94
C ILE A 25 -7.79 -8.12 -2.72
N ILE A 26 -7.31 -7.12 -2.00
CA ILE A 26 -6.43 -6.08 -2.52
C ILE A 26 -5.03 -6.32 -1.95
N VAL A 27 -4.03 -6.29 -2.83
CA VAL A 27 -2.62 -6.37 -2.45
C VAL A 27 -1.98 -5.02 -2.73
N VAL A 28 -1.48 -4.36 -1.69
CA VAL A 28 -0.71 -3.11 -1.81
C VAL A 28 0.74 -3.42 -1.49
N ILE A 29 1.65 -3.01 -2.38
CA ILE A 29 3.10 -3.19 -2.21
C ILE A 29 3.71 -1.80 -2.15
N GLU A 30 4.27 -1.46 -1.01
CA GLU A 30 4.97 -0.18 -0.79
C GLU A 30 6.43 -0.46 -0.43
N TRP A 31 7.30 0.53 -0.63
CA TRP A 31 8.67 0.44 -0.16
C TRP A 31 8.72 0.55 1.37
N THR A 32 9.70 -0.08 2.00
CA THR A 32 9.96 0.19 3.42
C THR A 32 10.53 1.60 3.59
N GLU A 33 10.25 2.21 4.74
CA GLU A 33 10.84 3.52 5.08
C GLU A 33 12.37 3.47 5.04
N LYS A 34 12.96 2.34 5.50
CA LYS A 34 14.40 2.09 5.41
C LYS A 34 14.90 2.12 3.96
N ALA A 35 14.25 1.40 3.05
CA ALA A 35 14.65 1.39 1.64
C ALA A 35 14.50 2.76 0.99
N ILE A 36 13.45 3.51 1.35
CA ILE A 36 13.26 4.89 0.90
C ILE A 36 14.40 5.80 1.39
N GLU A 37 14.80 5.67 2.67
CA GLU A 37 15.89 6.46 3.23
C GLU A 37 17.25 6.12 2.58
N ASP A 38 17.51 4.82 2.36
CA ASP A 38 18.73 4.34 1.71
C ASP A 38 18.83 4.83 0.26
N ASP A 39 17.73 4.80 -0.48
CA ASP A 39 17.67 5.30 -1.86
C ASP A 39 17.81 6.84 -1.92
N TYR A 40 17.19 7.55 -0.98
CA TYR A 40 17.36 9.00 -0.83
C TYR A 40 18.82 9.39 -0.56
N LYS A 41 19.52 8.68 0.33
CA LYS A 41 20.94 8.91 0.61
C LYS A 41 21.81 8.67 -0.63
N LYS A 42 21.46 7.68 -1.45
CA LYS A 42 22.26 7.27 -2.61
C LYS A 42 22.03 8.16 -3.83
N PHE A 43 20.80 8.60 -4.07
CA PHE A 43 20.41 9.26 -5.32
C PHE A 43 19.78 10.65 -5.13
N GLY A 44 19.41 11.03 -3.90
CA GLY A 44 18.77 12.32 -3.60
C GLY A 44 17.28 12.39 -3.94
N TYR A 45 16.67 11.31 -4.40
CA TYR A 45 15.24 11.26 -4.73
C TYR A 45 14.39 10.92 -3.51
N LYS A 46 13.41 11.76 -3.19
CA LYS A 46 12.48 11.51 -2.09
C LYS A 46 11.28 10.71 -2.61
N ILE A 47 11.25 9.42 -2.29
CA ILE A 47 10.08 8.57 -2.50
C ILE A 47 9.10 8.80 -1.34
N GLU A 48 7.83 9.01 -1.66
CA GLU A 48 6.79 9.12 -0.63
C GLU A 48 6.31 7.74 -0.19
N PHE A 49 6.31 7.52 1.12
CA PHE A 49 5.68 6.37 1.77
C PHE A 49 4.23 6.71 2.12
N VAL A 50 3.32 5.77 1.89
CA VAL A 50 1.91 5.87 2.30
C VAL A 50 1.51 4.56 2.95
N ASP A 51 1.01 4.61 4.19
CA ASP A 51 0.46 3.44 4.85
C ASP A 51 -1.03 3.27 4.46
N PRO A 52 -1.40 2.22 3.69
CA PRO A 52 -2.77 2.02 3.23
C PRO A 52 -3.77 1.83 4.39
N ARG A 53 -3.30 1.39 5.57
CA ARG A 53 -4.17 1.21 6.76
C ARG A 53 -4.84 2.50 7.20
N LEU A 54 -4.24 3.66 6.90
CA LEU A 54 -4.81 4.97 7.24
C LEU A 54 -6.11 5.29 6.48
N TYR A 55 -6.43 4.53 5.43
CA TYR A 55 -7.57 4.78 4.55
C TYR A 55 -8.59 3.63 4.51
N ILE A 56 -8.43 2.63 5.39
CA ILE A 56 -9.26 1.43 5.41
C ILE A 56 -10.09 1.41 6.69
N ASN A 57 -11.37 1.07 6.57
CA ASN A 57 -12.20 0.80 7.74
C ASN A 57 -11.94 -0.64 8.24
N GLU A 58 -11.31 -0.79 9.40
CA GLU A 58 -11.01 -2.11 9.97
C GLU A 58 -12.26 -2.88 10.41
N GLU A 59 -13.44 -2.24 10.50
CA GLU A 59 -14.70 -2.95 10.73
C GLU A 59 -15.07 -3.83 9.52
N ASP A 60 -14.91 -3.30 8.31
CA ASP A 60 -15.30 -3.92 7.04
C ASP A 60 -14.18 -4.78 6.40
N PHE A 61 -12.93 -4.55 6.81
CA PHE A 61 -11.76 -5.19 6.19
C PHE A 61 -10.79 -5.76 7.24
N SER A 62 -10.09 -6.83 6.87
CA SER A 62 -8.91 -7.32 7.59
C SER A 62 -7.65 -6.96 6.82
N VAL A 63 -6.58 -6.55 7.51
CA VAL A 63 -5.30 -6.22 6.88
C VAL A 63 -4.17 -7.04 7.51
N ASP A 64 -3.53 -7.90 6.70
CA ASP A 64 -2.26 -8.52 7.08
C ASP A 64 -1.09 -7.71 6.52
N VAL A 65 0.00 -7.61 7.28
CA VAL A 65 1.21 -6.89 6.85
C VAL A 65 2.41 -7.82 6.87
N PHE A 66 3.11 -7.91 5.75
CA PHE A 66 4.36 -8.63 5.59
C PHE A 66 5.47 -7.65 5.28
N GLU A 67 6.47 -7.58 6.13
CA GLU A 67 7.60 -6.65 5.99
C GLU A 67 8.87 -7.41 5.57
N GLY A 68 9.39 -7.07 4.38
CA GLY A 68 10.71 -7.48 3.93
C GLY A 68 11.73 -6.36 4.09
N GLU A 69 12.96 -6.56 3.63
CA GLU A 69 13.99 -5.49 3.69
C GLU A 69 13.64 -4.29 2.81
N ILE A 70 13.16 -4.54 1.59
CA ILE A 70 12.97 -3.50 0.57
C ILE A 70 11.51 -3.06 0.47
N VAL A 71 10.58 -4.00 0.66
CA VAL A 71 9.14 -3.76 0.47
C VAL A 71 8.30 -4.24 1.65
N LYS A 72 7.18 -3.56 1.85
CA LYS A 72 6.10 -3.91 2.76
C LYS A 72 4.86 -4.26 1.95
N ILE A 73 4.28 -5.42 2.22
CA ILE A 73 3.11 -5.94 1.51
C ILE A 73 1.92 -5.92 2.47
N TYR A 74 0.82 -5.33 2.03
CA TYR A 74 -0.44 -5.28 2.75
C TYR A 74 -1.46 -6.14 2.01
N ILE A 75 -2.01 -7.13 2.69
CA ILE A 75 -3.09 -7.98 2.17
C ILE A 75 -4.39 -7.54 2.82
N ILE A 76 -5.24 -6.87 2.05
CA ILE A 76 -6.51 -6.31 2.51
C ILE A 76 -7.63 -7.21 2.01
N ARG A 77 -8.41 -7.79 2.92
CA ARG A 77 -9.55 -8.65 2.58
C ARG A 77 -10.86 -8.05 3.09
N LYS A 78 -11.89 -8.07 2.26
CA LYS A 78 -13.25 -7.68 2.68
C LYS A 78 -13.85 -8.78 3.55
N LYS A 79 -14.42 -8.40 4.69
CA LYS A 79 -15.13 -9.33 5.59
C LYS A 79 -16.51 -9.71 5.07
#